data_AF-A0A4P6JXW9-F1
#
_entry.id   AF-A0A4P6JXW9-F1
#
_cell.length_a   1.000
_cell.length_b   1.000
_cell.length_c   1.000
_cell.angle_alpha   90.00
_cell.angle_beta   90.00
_cell.angle_gamma   90.00
#
_symmetry.space_group_name_H-M   'P 1'
#
loop_
_entity.id
_entity.type
_entity.pdbx_description
1 polymer ?
#
loop_
_entity_poly.entity_id
_entity_poly.type
_entity_poly.pdbx_seq_one_letter_code
_entity_poly.pdbx_strand_id
1 'polypeptide(L)'
;MNSQEPLITLYARPSELYAVEQVVRRYISMLEANLPPTGELNCVVARLQSFRRRYQGQLLPEKVRTKKKVVRECLLPIQASPTELLAFGTAVIGYERLLKVGKRPAQPALDILQRVLTFQKRYLDAQQATVFPHLHD
;
A
#
# COMPACT_ATOMS: atom_id res chain seq x y z
N MET A 1 5.06 -1.46 -29.13
CA MET A 1 4.22 -2.60 -28.71
C MET A 1 3.81 -2.35 -27.26
N ASN A 2 2.53 -2.06 -27.00
CA ASN A 2 2.00 -1.88 -25.65
C ASN A 2 1.73 -3.26 -25.04
N SER A 3 2.76 -3.92 -24.54
CA SER A 3 2.59 -5.08 -23.68
C SER A 3 1.97 -4.59 -22.39
N GLN A 4 0.67 -4.86 -22.17
CA GLN A 4 0.04 -4.59 -20.89
C GLN A 4 0.78 -5.38 -19.81
N GLU A 5 1.31 -4.67 -18.81
CA GLU A 5 1.96 -5.32 -17.67
C GLU A 5 0.97 -6.28 -17.00
N PRO A 6 1.41 -7.49 -16.61
CA PRO A 6 0.54 -8.45 -15.95
C PRO A 6 0.04 -7.90 -14.61
N LEU A 7 -1.20 -8.22 -14.27
CA LEU A 7 -1.81 -7.80 -13.01
C LEU A 7 -1.76 -8.94 -11.99
N ILE A 8 -1.32 -8.58 -10.78
CA ILE A 8 -1.25 -9.45 -9.62
C ILE A 8 -2.43 -9.13 -8.72
N THR A 9 -3.11 -10.17 -8.21
CA THR A 9 -4.17 -10.00 -7.22
C THR A 9 -3.58 -10.04 -5.82
N LEU A 10 -3.86 -9.00 -5.03
CA LEU A 10 -3.47 -8.87 -3.64
C LEU A 10 -4.74 -8.88 -2.78
N TYR A 11 -4.60 -9.32 -1.54
CA TYR A 11 -5.71 -9.40 -0.61
C TYR A 11 -5.46 -8.47 0.58
N ALA A 12 -6.35 -7.51 0.80
CA ALA A 12 -6.19 -6.48 1.82
C ALA A 12 -7.42 -6.39 2.73
N ARG A 13 -7.21 -6.16 4.02
CA ARG A 13 -8.30 -5.74 4.92
C ARG A 13 -8.64 -4.27 4.66
N PRO A 14 -9.89 -3.83 4.89
CA PRO A 14 -10.26 -2.42 4.73
C PRO A 14 -9.39 -1.45 5.55
N SER A 15 -8.93 -1.88 6.72
CA SER A 15 -8.04 -1.08 7.57
C SER A 15 -6.61 -0.99 7.06
N GLU A 16 -6.16 -1.98 6.30
CA GLU A 16 -4.87 -1.96 5.63
C GLU A 16 -4.92 -1.10 4.37
N LEU A 17 -5.98 -1.18 3.57
CA LEU A 17 -6.18 -0.30 2.41
C LEU A 17 -6.16 1.18 2.82
N TYR A 18 -6.78 1.50 3.96
CA TYR A 18 -6.70 2.85 4.51
C TYR A 18 -5.27 3.24 4.87
N ALA A 19 -4.51 2.35 5.52
CA ALA A 19 -3.12 2.61 5.87
C ALA A 19 -2.22 2.76 4.62
N VAL A 20 -2.42 1.92 3.60
CA VAL A 20 -1.80 2.02 2.28
C VAL A 20 -2.07 3.40 1.67
N GLU A 21 -3.33 3.83 1.66
CA GLU A 21 -3.71 5.13 1.11
C GLU A 21 -3.02 6.28 1.83
N GLN A 22 -2.91 6.22 3.16
CA GLN A 22 -2.22 7.24 3.95
C GLN A 22 -0.73 7.31 3.61
N VAL A 23 -0.06 6.15 3.50
CA VAL A 23 1.36 6.09 3.12
C VAL A 23 1.57 6.64 1.72
N VAL A 24 0.78 6.20 0.74
CA VAL A 24 0.94 6.63 -0.66
C VAL A 24 0.71 8.13 -0.79
N ARG A 25 -0.38 8.67 -0.23
CA ARG A 25 -0.66 10.11 -0.29
C ARG A 25 0.45 10.93 0.34
N ARG A 26 0.92 10.52 1.51
CA ARG A 26 1.97 11.25 2.24
C ARG A 26 3.30 11.22 1.51
N TYR A 27 3.64 10.09 0.88
CA TYR A 27 4.84 9.98 0.09
C TYR A 27 4.78 10.84 -1.17
N ILE A 28 3.66 10.83 -1.91
CA ILE A 28 3.46 11.73 -3.06
C ILE A 28 3.60 13.19 -2.65
N SER A 29 2.90 13.63 -1.60
CA SER A 29 3.00 15.02 -1.13
C SER A 29 4.41 15.40 -0.70
N MET A 30 5.16 14.48 -0.09
CA MET A 30 6.55 14.71 0.26
C MET A 30 7.43 14.85 -0.99
N LEU A 31 7.26 13.99 -1.99
CA LEU A 31 8.00 14.08 -3.26
C LEU A 31 7.73 15.42 -3.94
N GLU A 32 6.46 15.80 -4.09
CA GLU A 32 6.05 17.05 -4.75
C GLU A 32 6.51 18.31 -3.99
N ALA A 33 6.61 18.26 -2.67
CA ALA A 33 7.01 19.40 -1.86
C ALA A 33 8.53 19.59 -1.77
N ASN A 34 9.33 18.52 -1.89
CA ASN A 34 10.77 18.56 -1.59
C ASN A 34 11.67 18.34 -2.80
N LEU A 35 11.14 17.88 -3.93
CA LEU A 35 11.94 17.55 -5.12
C LEU A 35 11.46 18.34 -6.34
N PRO A 36 12.36 18.76 -7.23
CA PRO A 36 11.97 19.38 -8.49
C PRO A 36 11.23 18.37 -9.38
N PRO A 37 10.29 18.84 -10.24
CA PRO A 37 9.54 17.97 -11.14
C PRO A 37 10.46 17.42 -12.23
N THR A 38 10.91 16.17 -12.08
CA THR A 38 11.67 15.43 -13.10
C THR A 38 10.79 14.38 -13.78
N GLY A 39 11.21 13.90 -14.96
CA GLY A 39 10.50 12.81 -15.65
C GLY A 39 10.41 11.53 -14.81
N GLU A 40 11.45 11.22 -14.05
CA GLU A 40 11.49 10.07 -13.14
C GLU A 40 10.52 10.25 -11.97
N LEU A 41 10.51 11.43 -11.34
CA LEU A 41 9.56 11.75 -10.26
C LEU A 41 8.12 11.60 -10.75
N ASN A 42 7.82 12.18 -11.92
CA ASN A 42 6.50 12.09 -12.53
C ASN A 42 6.11 10.64 -12.84
N CYS A 43 7.06 9.81 -13.25
CA CYS A 43 6.83 8.37 -13.46
C CYS A 43 6.45 7.68 -12.14
N VAL A 44 7.21 7.88 -11.07
CA VAL A 44 6.91 7.29 -9.74
C VAL A 44 5.55 7.75 -9.23
N VAL A 45 5.27 9.05 -9.29
CA VAL A 45 3.96 9.61 -8.89
C VAL A 45 2.85 9.00 -9.75
N ALA A 46 3.02 8.90 -11.06
CA ALA A 46 2.02 8.30 -11.93
C ALA A 46 1.73 6.82 -11.59
N ARG A 47 2.75 6.03 -11.25
CA ARG A 47 2.57 4.63 -10.81
C ARG A 47 1.83 4.55 -9.47
N LEU A 48 2.17 5.41 -8.51
CA LEU A 48 1.46 5.47 -7.24
C LEU A 48 0.00 5.91 -7.41
N GLN A 49 -0.27 6.90 -8.26
CA GLN A 49 -1.64 7.32 -8.58
C GLN A 49 -2.40 6.22 -9.33
N SER A 50 -1.73 5.49 -10.23
CA SER A 50 -2.31 4.31 -10.89
C SER A 50 -2.73 3.27 -9.87
N PHE A 51 -1.84 2.93 -8.93
CA PHE A 51 -2.12 1.99 -7.84
C PHE A 51 -3.33 2.44 -7.00
N ARG A 52 -3.40 3.72 -6.61
CA ARG A 52 -4.54 4.29 -5.86
C ARG A 52 -5.88 4.08 -6.54
N ARG A 53 -5.95 4.30 -7.86
CA ARG A 53 -7.19 4.15 -8.63
C ARG A 53 -7.75 2.73 -8.57
N ARG A 54 -6.91 1.71 -8.38
CA ARG A 54 -7.34 0.29 -8.36
C ARG A 54 -8.15 -0.09 -7.13
N TYR A 55 -7.97 0.61 -6.02
CA TYR A 55 -8.67 0.32 -4.76
C TYR A 55 -9.52 1.50 -4.27
N GLN A 56 -9.58 2.61 -5.00
CA GLN A 56 -10.31 3.82 -4.60
C GLN A 56 -11.79 3.56 -4.29
N GLY A 57 -12.46 2.71 -5.11
CA GLY A 57 -13.86 2.32 -4.87
C GLY A 57 -14.09 1.41 -3.67
N GLN A 58 -13.01 0.86 -3.08
CA GLN A 58 -13.05 -0.06 -1.94
C GLN A 58 -12.70 0.64 -0.62
N LEU A 59 -12.30 1.92 -0.66
CA LEU A 59 -12.02 2.73 0.52
C LEU A 59 -13.34 3.10 1.22
N LEU A 60 -13.65 2.40 2.31
CA LEU A 60 -14.79 2.75 3.15
C LEU A 60 -14.51 4.05 3.93
N PRO A 61 -15.48 4.99 4.04
CA PRO A 61 -15.31 6.18 4.85
C PRO A 61 -15.10 5.82 6.32
N GLU A 62 -14.11 6.46 6.96
CA GLU A 62 -13.73 6.24 8.37
C GLU A 62 -14.92 6.40 9.34
N LYS A 63 -15.90 7.25 8.99
CA LYS A 63 -17.13 7.51 9.76
C LYS A 63 -18.16 6.37 9.79
N VAL A 64 -18.05 5.37 8.93
CA VAL A 64 -18.96 4.20 8.94
C VAL A 64 -18.58 3.20 10.06
N ARG A 65 -17.37 3.34 10.65
CA ARG A 65 -16.86 2.43 11.68
C ARG A 65 -17.50 2.59 13.05
N THR A 66 -18.09 3.75 13.38
CA THR A 66 -18.60 4.05 14.72
C THR A 66 -20.06 3.66 14.97
N LYS A 67 -20.82 3.24 13.94
CA LYS A 67 -22.22 2.84 14.10
C LYS A 67 -22.45 1.38 13.69
N LYS A 68 -22.28 0.46 14.65
CA LYS A 68 -22.94 -0.87 14.70
C LYS A 68 -22.95 -1.72 13.41
N LYS A 69 -21.89 -1.67 12.59
CA LYS A 69 -21.60 -2.72 11.62
C LYS A 69 -20.18 -3.18 11.86
N VAL A 70 -20.04 -4.35 12.48
CA VAL A 70 -18.83 -5.16 12.37
C VAL A 70 -18.64 -5.37 10.87
N VAL A 71 -17.85 -4.49 10.24
CA VAL A 71 -17.37 -4.74 8.88
C VAL A 71 -16.58 -6.02 9.04
N ARG A 72 -17.15 -7.15 8.62
CA ARG A 72 -16.45 -8.43 8.61
C ARG A 72 -15.07 -8.15 8.03
N GLU A 73 -14.02 -8.61 8.70
CA GLU A 73 -12.63 -8.47 8.27
C GLU A 73 -12.35 -9.34 7.03
N CYS A 74 -13.23 -9.30 6.04
CA CYS A 74 -13.09 -9.98 4.79
C CYS A 74 -11.95 -9.32 4.02
N LEU A 75 -11.08 -10.18 3.47
CA LEU A 75 -10.04 -9.76 2.57
C LEU A 75 -10.67 -9.30 1.26
N LEU A 76 -10.31 -8.09 0.84
CA LEU A 76 -10.75 -7.50 -0.41
C LEU A 76 -9.67 -7.74 -1.48
N PRO A 77 -10.05 -8.26 -2.67
CA PRO A 77 -9.12 -8.39 -3.77
C PRO A 77 -8.86 -7.01 -4.39
N ILE A 78 -7.59 -6.66 -4.51
CA ILE A 78 -7.12 -5.51 -5.27
C ILE A 78 -6.12 -6.00 -6.32
N GLN A 79 -6.10 -5.34 -7.47
CA GLN A 79 -5.11 -5.63 -8.49
C GLN A 79 -3.95 -4.64 -8.40
N ALA A 80 -2.76 -5.05 -8.83
CA ALA A 80 -1.61 -4.17 -9.00
C ALA A 80 -0.68 -4.72 -10.09
N SER A 81 0.05 -3.85 -10.78
CA SER A 81 1.17 -4.31 -11.61
C SER A 81 2.47 -4.38 -10.80
N PRO A 82 3.51 -5.11 -11.26
CA PRO A 82 4.80 -5.15 -10.58
C PRO A 82 5.43 -3.77 -10.38
N THR A 83 5.30 -2.86 -11.36
CA THR A 83 5.88 -1.51 -11.26
C THR A 83 5.14 -0.64 -10.24
N GLU A 84 3.83 -0.81 -10.09
CA GLU A 84 3.05 -0.18 -9.02
C GLU A 84 3.46 -0.71 -7.64
N LEU A 85 3.67 -2.02 -7.52
CA LEU A 85 4.14 -2.65 -6.28
C LEU A 85 5.54 -2.17 -5.87
N LEU A 86 6.46 -2.02 -6.84
CA LEU A 86 7.79 -1.45 -6.59
C LEU A 86 7.69 -0.01 -6.10
N ALA A 87 6.93 0.84 -6.79
CA ALA A 87 6.72 2.23 -6.38
C ALA A 87 6.09 2.31 -4.98
N PHE A 88 5.11 1.46 -4.69
CA PHE A 88 4.50 1.34 -3.37
C PHE A 88 5.53 0.91 -2.31
N GLY A 89 6.35 -0.10 -2.59
CA GLY A 89 7.43 -0.53 -1.70
C GLY A 89 8.39 0.61 -1.34
N THR A 90 8.79 1.41 -2.34
CA THR A 90 9.60 2.62 -2.12
C THR A 90 8.89 3.64 -1.23
N ALA A 91 7.59 3.85 -1.43
CA ALA A 91 6.79 4.74 -0.58
C ALA A 91 6.76 4.28 0.89
N VAL A 92 6.65 2.98 1.14
CA VAL A 92 6.69 2.39 2.49
C VAL A 92 8.05 2.61 3.14
N ILE A 93 9.16 2.36 2.43
CA ILE A 93 10.52 2.60 2.93
C ILE A 93 10.69 4.09 3.27
N GLY A 94 10.24 4.98 2.38
CA GLY A 94 10.27 6.43 2.61
C GLY A 94 9.49 6.85 3.85
N TYR A 95 8.28 6.30 4.03
CA TYR A 95 7.45 6.56 5.20
C TYR A 95 8.11 6.06 6.49
N GLU A 96 8.65 4.84 6.50
CA GLU A 96 9.38 4.30 7.64
C GLU A 96 10.58 5.18 8.03
N ARG A 97 11.36 5.63 7.05
CA ARG A 97 12.50 6.54 7.27
C ARG A 97 12.04 7.87 7.86
N LEU A 98 10.95 8.44 7.35
CA LEU A 98 10.37 9.67 7.88
C LEU A 98 9.95 9.53 9.35
N LEU A 99 9.38 8.38 9.74
CA LEU A 99 9.04 8.12 11.15
C LEU A 99 10.28 7.96 12.03
N LYS A 100 11.36 7.37 11.52
CA LYS A 100 12.62 7.20 12.25
C LYS A 100 13.37 8.52 12.46
N VAL A 101 13.30 9.45 11.52
CA VAL A 101 13.95 10.77 11.62
C VAL A 101 13.17 11.72 12.53
N GLY A 102 11.84 11.54 12.64
CA GLY A 102 11.01 12.31 13.57
C GLY A 102 11.40 12.02 15.04
N LYS A 103 11.56 13.08 15.85
CA LYS A 103 11.77 12.96 17.31
C LYS A 103 10.49 12.39 17.96
N ARG A 104 10.40 11.05 18.01
CA ARG A 104 9.27 10.22 18.45
C ARG A 104 8.05 10.25 17.50
N PRO A 105 7.85 9.21 16.67
CA PRO A 105 6.62 9.09 15.89
C PRO A 105 5.41 8.90 16.81
N ALA A 106 4.31 9.58 16.51
CA ALA A 106 3.06 9.40 17.23
C ALA A 106 2.50 7.98 17.02
N GLN A 107 1.84 7.42 18.05
CA GLN A 107 1.26 6.07 17.99
C GLN A 107 0.42 5.79 16.73
N PRO A 108 -0.46 6.72 16.27
CA PRO A 108 -1.24 6.47 15.05
C PRO A 108 -0.39 6.24 13.79
N ALA A 109 0.79 6.86 13.72
CA ALA A 109 1.70 6.70 12.58
C ALA A 109 2.38 5.33 12.60
N LEU A 110 2.72 4.82 13.79
CA LEU A 110 3.23 3.46 13.97
C LEU A 110 2.17 2.42 13.63
N ASP A 111 0.91 2.65 14.01
CA ASP A 111 -0.20 1.76 13.68
C ASP A 111 -0.45 1.70 12.16
N ILE A 112 -0.31 2.83 11.45
CA ILE A 112 -0.37 2.86 9.98
C ILE A 112 0.75 2.01 9.40
N LEU A 113 2.00 2.21 9.83
CA LEU A 113 3.13 1.44 9.35
C LEU A 113 2.93 -0.07 9.60
N GLN A 114 2.51 -0.45 10.80
CA GLN A 114 2.26 -1.85 11.15
C GLN A 114 1.21 -2.51 10.25
N ARG A 115 0.11 -1.81 9.95
CA ARG A 115 -0.93 -2.32 9.03
C ARG A 115 -0.40 -2.51 7.62
N VAL A 116 0.43 -1.58 7.14
CA VAL A 116 1.05 -1.68 5.82
C VAL A 116 2.05 -2.84 5.75
N LEU A 117 2.89 -3.02 6.77
CA LEU A 117 3.79 -4.17 6.85
C LEU A 117 3.03 -5.49 6.93
N THR A 118 1.90 -5.53 7.64
CA THR A 118 1.01 -6.72 7.69
C THR A 118 0.46 -7.06 6.30
N PHE A 119 0.05 -6.04 5.53
CA PHE A 119 -0.38 -6.22 4.15
C PHE A 119 0.73 -6.74 3.23
N GLN A 120 1.95 -6.16 3.31
CA GLN A 120 3.10 -6.62 2.52
C GLN A 120 3.49 -8.05 2.88
N LYS A 121 3.52 -8.38 4.17
CA LYS A 121 3.81 -9.73 4.65
C LYS A 121 2.82 -10.74 4.07
N ARG A 122 1.51 -10.46 4.12
CA ARG A 122 0.49 -11.38 3.57
C ARG A 122 0.73 -11.69 2.09
N TYR A 123 1.11 -10.69 1.30
CA TYR A 123 1.44 -10.92 -0.10
C TYR A 123 2.64 -11.86 -0.25
N LEU A 124 3.72 -11.62 0.51
CA LEU A 124 4.92 -12.46 0.46
C LEU A 124 4.64 -13.90 0.91
N ASP A 125 3.87 -14.07 2.00
CA ASP A 125 3.48 -15.38 2.52
C ASP A 125 2.64 -16.15 1.47
N ALA A 126 1.73 -15.47 0.76
CA ALA A 126 0.93 -16.06 -0.31
C ALA A 126 1.79 -16.49 -1.52
N GLN A 127 2.82 -15.72 -1.86
CA GLN A 127 3.77 -16.09 -2.93
C GLN A 127 4.60 -17.34 -2.54
N GLN A 128 5.06 -17.42 -1.29
CA GLN A 128 5.82 -18.58 -0.80
C GLN A 128 4.97 -19.86 -0.82
N ALA A 129 3.70 -19.78 -0.42
CA ALA A 129 2.76 -20.90 -0.47
C ALA A 129 2.50 -21.41 -1.90
N THR A 130 2.52 -20.53 -2.91
CA THR A 130 2.38 -20.93 -4.32
C THR A 130 3.65 -21.51 -4.95
N VAL A 131 4.83 -21.15 -4.45
CA VAL A 131 6.12 -21.59 -5.01
C VAL A 131 6.63 -22.87 -4.34
N PHE A 132 6.29 -23.11 -3.08
CA PHE A 132 6.72 -24.30 -2.32
C PHE A 132 5.54 -25.03 -1.66
N PRO A 133 4.64 -25.66 -2.44
CA PRO A 133 3.49 -26.37 -1.87
C PRO A 133 3.85 -27.63 -1.06
N HIS A 134 5.12 -28.09 -1.06
CA HIS A 134 5.53 -29.41 -0.55
C HIS A 134 6.61 -29.39 0.55
N LEU A 135 6.82 -28.26 1.24
CA LEU A 135 7.82 -28.17 2.33
C LEU A 135 7.19 -28.10 3.74
N HIS A 136 5.90 -28.40 3.85
CA HIS A 136 5.18 -28.52 5.12
C HIS A 136 4.54 -29.91 5.26
N ASP A 137 5.36 -30.95 5.21
CA ASP A 137 5.07 -32.26 5.80
C ASP A 137 6.13 -32.57 6.87
#